data_AF-H1VJJ1-F1
#
_entry.id   AF-H1VJJ1-F1
#
_cell.length_a   1.000
_cell.length_b   1.000
_cell.length_c   1.000
_cell.angle_alpha   90.00
_cell.angle_beta   90.00
_cell.angle_gamma   90.00
#
_symmetry.space_group_name_H-M   'P 1'
#
loop_
_entity.id
_entity.type
_entity.pdbx_description
1 polymer ?
#
loop_
_entity_poly.entity_id
_entity_poly.type
_entity_poly.pdbx_seq_one_letter_code
_entity_poly.pdbx_strand_id
1 'polypeptide(L)' 'DSTIQVWYSAGNAPLARQGGVIAANLLGDGQYQIGLLKKPTGTSDVVNEGYQSNNLDEGQIYGGIFIEESAGGCVST' A
#
# COMPACT_ATOMS: atom_id res chain seq x y z
N ASP A 1 9.02 -16.67 11.82
CA ASP A 1 9.12 -15.20 11.75
C ASP A 1 8.45 -14.67 10.51
N SER A 2 7.42 -13.85 10.70
CA SER A 2 6.75 -13.13 9.63
C SER A 2 7.17 -11.66 9.72
N THR A 3 7.77 -11.16 8.65
CA THR A 3 8.30 -9.81 8.58
C THR A 3 7.91 -9.15 7.26
N ILE A 4 7.86 -7.83 7.27
CA ILE A 4 7.61 -7.00 6.10
C ILE A 4 8.83 -6.12 5.88
N GLN A 5 9.17 -5.92 4.61
CA GLN A 5 10.14 -4.94 4.17
C GLN A 5 9.51 -4.14 3.03
N VAL A 6 9.86 -2.86 2.94
CA VAL A 6 9.37 -1.94 1.90
C VAL A 6 10.50 -1.62 0.92
N TRP A 7 10.18 -1.62 -0.36
CA TRP A 7 11.04 -1.15 -1.44
C TRP A 7 10.30 -0.06 -2.22
N TYR A 8 11.01 1.00 -2.60
CA TYR A 8 10.42 2.14 -3.30
C TYR A 8 11.46 2.83 -4.19
N SER A 9 10.99 3.39 -5.29
CA SER A 9 11.71 4.32 -6.16
C SER A 9 10.71 5.26 -6.85
N ALA A 10 11.22 6.37 -7.40
CA ALA A 10 10.43 7.32 -8.18
C ALA A 10 10.80 7.24 -9.67
N GLY A 11 9.81 7.35 -10.54
CA GLY A 11 10.00 7.27 -12.00
C GLY A 11 10.56 5.91 -12.41
N ASN A 12 11.69 5.93 -13.13
CA ASN A 12 12.32 4.74 -13.70
C ASN A 12 13.57 4.29 -12.92
N ALA A 13 13.79 4.83 -11.72
CA ALA A 13 14.92 4.40 -10.89
C ALA A 13 14.70 2.97 -10.36
N PRO A 14 15.76 2.15 -10.21
CA PRO A 14 15.64 0.84 -9.58
C PRO A 14 15.10 0.93 -8.15
N LEU A 15 14.33 -0.08 -7.73
CA LEU A 15 13.78 -0.16 -6.38
C LEU A 15 14.89 -0.22 -5.32
N ALA A 16 14.76 0.61 -4.29
CA ALA A 16 15.68 0.63 -3.16
C ALA A 16 14.97 0.29 -1.86
N ARG A 17 15.69 -0.44 -0.98
CA ARG A 17 15.21 -0.81 0.35
C ARG A 17 14.95 0.44 1.19
N GLN A 18 13.74 0.57 1.72
CA GLN A 18 13.35 1.67 2.59
C GLN A 18 13.28 1.21 4.05
N GLY A 19 14.09 1.84 4.91
CA GLY A 19 14.07 1.57 6.35
C GLY A 19 14.48 0.14 6.74
N GLY A 20 14.10 -0.23 7.96
CA GLY A 20 14.36 -1.55 8.56
C GLY A 20 13.31 -2.59 8.22
N VAL A 21 13.61 -3.85 8.53
CA VAL A 21 12.60 -4.94 8.51
C VAL A 21 11.64 -4.72 9.68
N ILE A 22 10.34 -4.91 9.43
CA ILE A 22 9.28 -4.75 10.43
C ILE A 22 8.71 -6.13 10.77
N ALA A 23 8.64 -6.47 12.06
CA ALA A 23 7.95 -7.67 12.51
C ALA A 23 6.43 -7.49 12.33
N ALA A 24 5.80 -8.34 11.52
CA ALA A 24 4.37 -8.26 11.25
C ALA A 24 3.83 -9.61 10.79
N ASN A 25 2.79 -10.09 11.47
CA ASN A 25 2.18 -11.36 11.16
C ASN A 25 1.13 -11.23 10.05
N LEU A 26 1.51 -11.63 8.83
CA LEU A 26 0.65 -11.64 7.64
C LEU A 26 0.24 -13.05 7.19
N LEU A 27 0.21 -14.02 8.11
CA LEU A 27 -0.19 -15.39 7.79
C LEU A 27 -1.65 -15.46 7.29
N GLY A 28 -1.91 -16.37 6.34
CA GLY A 28 -3.25 -16.62 5.77
C GLY A 28 -3.45 -16.10 4.35
N ASP A 29 -2.37 -15.83 3.62
CA ASP A 29 -2.31 -15.43 2.21
C ASP A 29 -3.09 -14.16 1.80
N GLY A 30 -3.78 -13.51 2.75
CA GLY A 30 -4.24 -12.11 2.70
C GLY A 30 -5.25 -11.76 1.61
N GLN A 31 -6.30 -11.01 1.97
CA GLN A 31 -7.02 -10.22 0.98
C GLN A 31 -6.19 -8.97 0.66
N TYR A 32 -5.54 -8.93 -0.50
CA TYR A 32 -4.87 -7.73 -0.98
C TYR A 32 -5.91 -6.77 -1.55
N GLN A 33 -6.18 -5.68 -0.82
CA GLN A 33 -6.99 -4.60 -1.36
C GLN A 33 -6.15 -3.73 -2.29
N ILE A 34 -6.37 -3.88 -3.61
CA ILE A 34 -5.82 -2.99 -4.62
C ILE A 34 -6.85 -1.90 -4.90
N GLY A 35 -6.60 -0.71 -4.36
CA GLY A 35 -7.52 0.42 -4.50
C GLY A 35 -7.41 1.38 -3.33
N LEU A 36 -8.30 2.37 -3.29
CA LEU A 36 -8.40 3.30 -2.17
C LEU A 36 -9.64 2.99 -1.34
N LEU A 37 -9.45 2.90 -0.03
CA LEU A 37 -10.51 3.01 0.96
C LEU A 37 -10.40 4.38 1.61
N LYS A 38 -11.32 5.29 1.27
CA LYS A 38 -11.37 6.63 1.84
C LYS A 38 -12.36 6.66 2.99
N LYS A 39 -11.86 6.83 4.22
CA LYS A 39 -12.73 7.07 5.38
C LYS A 39 -13.23 8.52 5.39
N PRO A 40 -14.44 8.80 5.90
CA PRO A 40 -14.91 10.16 6.16
C PRO A 40 -14.00 10.91 7.16
N THR A 41 -14.08 12.24 7.19
CA THR A 41 -13.29 13.12 8.07
C THR A 41 -14.15 14.22 8.72
N GLY A 42 -13.56 15.07 9.55
CA GLY A 42 -14.18 16.29 10.09
C GLY A 42 -14.81 16.19 11.48
N THR A 43 -14.70 15.04 12.14
CA THR A 43 -15.29 14.77 13.47
C THR A 43 -14.51 13.66 14.17
N SER A 44 -14.68 13.53 15.49
CA SER A 44 -14.23 12.35 16.25
C SER A 44 -15.14 11.14 16.03
N ASP A 45 -16.42 11.35 15.70
CA ASP A 45 -17.35 10.27 15.33
C ASP A 45 -17.43 10.11 13.81
N VAL A 46 -16.32 9.67 13.22
CA VAL A 46 -16.15 9.57 11.76
C VAL A 46 -17.14 8.63 11.07
N VAL A 47 -17.73 7.68 11.81
CA VAL A 47 -18.65 6.68 11.25
C VAL A 47 -20.04 7.29 11.08
N ASN A 48 -20.48 8.13 12.01
CA ASN A 48 -21.85 8.65 12.03
C ASN A 48 -21.95 10.09 11.49
N GLU A 49 -20.90 10.90 11.64
CA GLU A 49 -20.96 12.35 11.38
C GLU A 49 -19.86 12.84 10.42
N GLY A 50 -19.01 11.95 9.92
CA GLY A 50 -17.95 12.32 9.01
C GLY A 50 -18.47 12.69 7.63
N TYR A 51 -17.71 13.55 6.94
CA TYR A 51 -18.01 13.95 5.56
C TYR A 51 -16.88 13.59 4.60
N GLN A 52 -17.22 13.54 3.32
CA GLN A 52 -16.26 13.55 2.22
C GLN A 52 -16.21 14.94 1.61
N SER A 53 -15.01 15.46 1.36
CA SER A 53 -14.86 16.81 0.82
C SER A 53 -15.46 16.92 -0.59
N ASN A 54 -16.25 17.97 -0.80
CA ASN A 54 -16.94 18.21 -2.07
C ASN A 54 -15.98 18.76 -3.13
N ASN A 55 -16.33 18.57 -4.41
CA ASN A 55 -15.60 19.09 -5.59
C ASN A 55 -14.12 18.70 -5.64
N LEU A 56 -13.80 17.46 -5.25
CA LEU A 56 -12.48 16.88 -5.45
C LEU A 56 -12.50 15.92 -6.63
N ASP A 57 -11.67 16.20 -7.63
CA ASP A 57 -11.39 15.27 -8.72
C ASP A 57 -10.35 14.24 -8.24
N GLU A 58 -10.83 13.16 -7.62
CA GLU A 58 -9.95 12.10 -7.08
C GLU A 58 -9.82 10.95 -8.08
N GLY A 59 -8.62 10.78 -8.62
CA GLY A 59 -8.26 9.70 -9.54
C GLY A 59 -7.01 8.98 -9.09
N GLN A 60 -6.94 7.68 -9.35
CA GLN A 60 -5.74 6.87 -9.14
C GLN A 60 -5.39 6.13 -10.42
N ILE A 61 -4.11 6.11 -10.75
CA ILE A 61 -3.58 5.38 -11.89
C ILE A 61 -2.63 4.32 -11.34
N TYR A 62 -2.90 3.07 -11.68
CA TYR A 62 -2.12 1.92 -11.27
C TYR A 62 -1.47 1.29 -12.49
N GLY A 63 -0.22 0.85 -12.36
CA GLY A 63 0.50 0.09 -13.36
C GLY A 63 1.44 -0.90 -12.70
N GLY A 64 1.68 -2.04 -13.35
CA GLY A 64 2.65 -3.04 -12.87
C GLY A 64 2.30 -3.66 -11.52
N ILE A 65 1.03 -3.95 -11.25
CA ILE A 65 0.64 -4.64 -10.01
C ILE A 65 0.71 -6.15 -10.23
N PHE A 66 1.57 -6.81 -9.46
CA PHE A 66 1.72 -8.27 -9.44
C PHE A 66 2.29 -8.72 -8.09
N ILE A 67 2.26 -10.03 -7.87
CA ILE A 67 2.92 -10.70 -6.74
C ILE A 67 4.00 -11.60 -7.35
N GLU A 68 5.19 -11.55 -6.80
CA GLU A 68 6.31 -12.39 -7.21
C GLU A 68 6.96 -13.11 -6.03
N GLU A 69 7.58 -14.23 -6.33
CA GLU A 69 8.49 -14.95 -5.44
C GLU A 69 9.91 -14.47 -5.77
N SER A 70 10.63 -13.93 -4.78
CA SER A 70 11.96 -13.33 -5.00
C SER A 70 13.09 -14.02 -4.25
N ALA A 71 12.88 -15.20 -3.65
CA ALA A 71 13.95 -15.94 -2.98
C ALA A 71 15.05 -16.41 -3.96
N GLY A 72 14.75 -16.49 -5.26
CA GLY A 72 15.70 -16.88 -6.31
C GLY A 72 16.43 -15.75 -7.06
N GLY A 73 16.13 -14.48 -6.78
CA GLY A 73 16.58 -13.34 -7.59
C GLY A 73 15.52 -12.23 -7.67
N CYS A 74 15.96 -10.97 -7.72
CA CYS A 74 15.32 -9.83 -7.06
C CYS A 74 14.01 -9.25 -7.62
N VAL A 75 13.39 -8.53 -6.66
CA VAL A 75 12.14 -7.77 -6.60
C VAL A 75 12.08 -6.67 -7.66
N SER A 76 11.50 -7.02 -8.80
CA SER A 76 11.24 -6.29 -10.04
C SER A 76 12.32 -5.33 -10.61
N THR A 77 12.81 -5.67 -11.82
CA THR A 77 13.85 -4.99 -12.64
C THR A 77 13.33 -3.86 -13.52
#